data_AF-A0A0D7AST5-F1
#
_entry.id   AF-A0A0D7AST5-F1
#
_cell.length_a   1.000
_cell.length_b   1.000
_cell.length_c   1.000
_cell.angle_alpha   90.00
_cell.angle_beta   90.00
_cell.angle_gamma   90.00
#
_symmetry.space_group_name_H-M   'P 1'
#
loop_
_entity.id
_entity.type
_entity.pdbx_description
1 polymer ?
#
loop_
_entity_poly.entity_id
_entity_poly.type
_entity_poly.pdbx_seq_one_letter_code
_entity_poly.pdbx_strand_id
1 'polypeptide(L)'
;MTTPYTEDCISLTGVFGKPVGFPMHIDPLDTPLRLHELASGMKPGEMIKSLYEPGNYLYLQRNFGAKIFFRGYAFVPVDGTLQSMIDIYRNNQKCRYEDRAPIESDR
;
A
#
# COMPACT_ATOMS: atom_id res chain seq x y z
N MET A 1 -18.94 1.27 2.93
CA MET A 1 -17.76 0.93 2.10
C MET A 1 -18.18 1.01 0.66
N THR A 2 -17.53 1.87 -0.13
CA THR A 2 -17.74 1.94 -1.58
C THR A 2 -17.28 0.63 -2.20
N THR A 3 -18.04 0.10 -3.16
CA THR A 3 -17.60 -1.07 -3.94
C THR A 3 -16.36 -0.66 -4.74
N PRO A 4 -15.24 -1.39 -4.65
CA PRO A 4 -14.04 -1.08 -5.44
C PRO A 4 -14.36 -1.20 -6.93
N TYR A 5 -13.66 -0.45 -7.78
CA TYR A 5 -13.84 -0.56 -9.22
C TYR A 5 -13.31 -1.92 -9.71
N THR A 6 -13.76 -2.35 -10.90
CA THR A 6 -13.39 -3.68 -11.40
C THR A 6 -11.91 -3.73 -11.78
N GLU A 7 -11.39 -2.62 -12.29
CA GLU A 7 -9.99 -2.36 -12.59
C GLU A 7 -9.08 -2.44 -11.35
N ASP A 8 -9.60 -2.20 -10.16
CA ASP A 8 -8.85 -2.29 -8.90
C ASP A 8 -8.83 -3.72 -8.32
N CYS A 9 -9.47 -4.69 -9.00
CA CYS A 9 -9.58 -6.07 -8.54
C CYS A 9 -8.59 -6.99 -9.27
N ILE A 10 -7.99 -7.92 -8.54
CA ILE A 10 -7.06 -8.90 -9.13
C ILE A 10 -7.79 -10.22 -9.45
N SER A 11 -7.68 -10.68 -10.70
CA SER A 11 -8.25 -11.94 -11.20
C SER A 11 -7.30 -12.64 -12.18
N LEU A 12 -7.12 -13.95 -12.05
CA LEU A 12 -6.34 -14.76 -13.01
C LEU A 12 -7.15 -15.22 -14.23
N THR A 13 -8.47 -15.19 -14.14
CA THR A 13 -9.36 -15.74 -15.18
C THR A 13 -10.06 -14.65 -15.98
N GLY A 14 -9.88 -13.38 -15.63
CA GLY A 14 -10.63 -12.25 -16.20
C GLY A 14 -12.13 -12.24 -15.87
N VAL A 15 -12.57 -13.12 -14.95
CA VAL A 15 -13.96 -13.14 -14.46
C VAL A 15 -14.01 -12.33 -13.17
N PHE A 16 -14.89 -11.35 -13.13
CA PHE A 16 -15.05 -10.43 -12.02
C PHE A 16 -16.43 -10.59 -11.39
N GLY A 17 -16.45 -11.02 -10.14
CA GLY A 17 -17.62 -11.00 -9.26
C GLY A 17 -17.35 -10.08 -8.07
N LYS A 18 -18.09 -10.30 -6.97
CA LYS A 18 -17.87 -9.54 -5.72
C LYS A 18 -16.48 -9.86 -5.15
N PRO A 19 -15.55 -8.89 -5.09
CA PRO A 19 -14.21 -9.12 -4.55
C PRO A 19 -14.25 -9.24 -3.02
N VAL A 20 -13.18 -9.82 -2.48
CA VAL A 20 -12.88 -9.86 -1.04
C VAL A 20 -11.69 -8.97 -0.79
N GLY A 21 -11.84 -8.00 0.12
CA GLY A 21 -10.74 -7.12 0.53
C GLY A 21 -9.88 -7.79 1.59
N PHE A 22 -8.57 -7.80 1.36
CA PHE A 22 -7.57 -8.25 2.33
C PHE A 22 -6.74 -7.04 2.77
N PRO A 23 -6.68 -6.72 4.07
CA PRO A 23 -5.83 -5.63 4.52
C PRO A 23 -4.37 -5.95 4.19
N MET A 24 -3.66 -5.03 3.53
CA MET A 24 -2.23 -5.22 3.24
C MET A 24 -1.40 -5.22 4.53
N HIS A 25 -1.84 -4.43 5.52
CA HIS A 25 -1.27 -4.39 6.85
C HIS A 25 -2.37 -4.47 7.90
N ILE A 26 -2.15 -5.29 8.93
CA ILE A 26 -3.11 -5.54 10.01
C ILE A 26 -2.66 -4.98 11.36
N ASP A 27 -1.37 -4.72 11.53
CA ASP A 27 -0.80 -4.22 12.78
C ASP A 27 -0.39 -2.75 12.63
N PRO A 28 -1.10 -1.79 13.26
CA PRO A 28 -0.74 -0.37 13.24
C PRO A 28 0.52 -0.05 14.06
N LEU A 29 1.07 -1.00 14.80
CA LEU A 29 2.32 -0.89 15.55
C LEU A 29 3.50 -1.55 14.83
N ASP A 30 3.29 -2.07 13.62
CA ASP A 30 4.35 -2.69 12.84
C ASP A 30 5.50 -1.70 12.59
N THR A 31 6.72 -2.11 12.93
CA THR A 31 7.89 -1.22 12.94
C THR A 31 8.22 -0.68 11.53
N PRO A 32 8.18 -1.50 10.46
CA PRO A 32 8.33 -1.02 9.08
C PRO A 32 7.32 0.07 8.69
N LEU A 33 6.05 -0.03 9.12
CA LEU A 33 5.05 1.00 8.85
C LEU A 33 5.37 2.33 9.53
N ARG A 34 5.92 2.28 10.75
CA ARG A 34 6.36 3.49 11.47
C ARG A 34 7.58 4.14 10.85
N LEU A 35 8.52 3.33 10.41
CA LEU A 35 9.68 3.81 9.66
C LEU A 35 9.27 4.41 8.31
N HIS A 36 8.30 3.79 7.65
CA HIS A 36 7.71 4.31 6.42
C HIS A 36 7.06 5.68 6.65
N GLU A 37 6.17 5.81 7.63
CA GLU A 37 5.50 7.09 8.00
C GLU A 37 6.52 8.22 8.23
N LEU A 38 7.62 7.92 8.94
CA LEU A 38 8.70 8.88 9.17
C LEU A 38 9.42 9.26 7.86
N ALA A 39 9.79 8.26 7.06
CA ALA A 39 10.63 8.43 5.87
C ALA A 39 9.87 9.07 4.69
N SER A 40 8.56 8.82 4.59
CA SER A 40 7.69 9.36 3.54
C SER A 40 7.26 10.80 3.76
N GLY A 41 7.61 11.41 4.89
CA GLY A 41 7.20 12.78 5.22
C GLY A 41 5.75 12.91 5.69
N MET A 42 5.10 11.78 6.04
CA MET A 42 3.75 11.78 6.59
C MET A 42 3.71 12.41 7.99
N LYS A 43 2.54 12.97 8.34
CA LYS A 43 2.27 13.45 9.70
C LYS A 43 2.17 12.28 10.68
N PRO A 44 2.51 12.45 11.97
CA PRO A 44 2.47 11.34 12.91
C PRO A 44 1.02 10.88 13.10
N GLY A 45 0.78 9.58 12.91
CA GLY A 45 -0.54 8.97 12.97
C GLY A 45 -1.37 9.10 11.68
N GLU A 46 -0.83 9.71 10.63
CA GLU A 46 -1.48 9.76 9.31
C GLU A 46 -1.58 8.34 8.71
N MET A 47 -0.52 7.53 8.85
CA MET A 47 -0.54 6.16 8.34
C MET A 47 -1.57 5.29 9.08
N ILE A 48 -1.70 5.44 10.40
CA ILE A 48 -2.69 4.67 11.17
C ILE A 48 -4.12 5.00 10.70
N LYS A 49 -4.39 6.29 10.40
CA LYS A 49 -5.69 6.73 9.94
C LYS A 49 -6.02 6.16 8.57
N SER A 50 -5.03 6.06 7.69
CA SER A 50 -5.23 5.53 6.34
C SER A 50 -5.27 4.00 6.29
N LEU A 51 -4.80 3.26 7.32
CA LEU A 51 -4.71 1.79 7.31
C LEU A 51 -6.00 1.07 6.88
N TYR A 52 -7.16 1.64 7.23
CA TYR A 52 -8.48 1.08 6.91
C TYR A 52 -9.18 1.77 5.73
N GLU A 53 -8.48 2.64 5.02
CA GLU A 53 -8.98 3.23 3.77
C GLU A 53 -8.92 2.20 2.63
N PRO A 54 -9.82 2.30 1.64
CA PRO A 54 -9.90 1.34 0.54
C PRO A 54 -8.56 1.10 -0.19
N GLY A 55 -7.71 2.13 -0.30
CA GLY A 55 -6.38 2.02 -0.94
C GLY A 55 -5.40 1.10 -0.20
N ASN A 56 -5.67 0.76 1.07
CA ASN A 56 -4.84 -0.13 1.89
C ASN A 56 -5.37 -1.58 1.94
N TYR A 57 -6.35 -1.89 1.09
CA TYR A 57 -6.86 -3.24 0.89
C TYR A 57 -6.48 -3.77 -0.49
N LEU A 58 -6.09 -5.03 -0.52
CA LEU A 58 -5.96 -5.79 -1.75
C LEU A 58 -7.30 -6.47 -2.07
N TYR A 59 -7.95 -6.07 -3.16
CA TYR A 59 -9.24 -6.63 -3.56
C TYR A 59 -9.05 -7.83 -4.49
N LEU A 60 -9.32 -9.02 -3.96
CA LEU A 60 -9.09 -10.27 -4.65
C LEU A 60 -10.40 -10.93 -5.06
N GLN A 61 -10.46 -11.46 -6.28
CA GLN A 61 -11.55 -12.34 -6.67
C GLN A 61 -11.50 -13.66 -5.86
N ARG A 62 -12.65 -14.26 -5.57
CA ARG A 62 -12.72 -15.44 -4.68
C ARG A 62 -11.91 -16.63 -5.18
N ASN A 63 -11.82 -16.78 -6.50
CA ASN A 63 -11.00 -17.79 -7.18
C ASN A 63 -9.48 -17.53 -7.06
N PHE A 64 -9.09 -16.32 -6.67
CA PHE A 64 -7.70 -15.85 -6.52
C PHE A 64 -7.21 -15.98 -5.07
N GLY A 65 -7.96 -15.39 -4.12
CA GLY A 65 -7.54 -15.29 -2.71
C GLY A 65 -7.21 -16.66 -2.07
N ALA A 66 -8.02 -17.68 -2.34
CA ALA A 66 -7.81 -19.02 -1.78
C ALA A 66 -6.57 -19.76 -2.33
N LYS A 67 -6.09 -19.43 -3.54
CA LYS A 67 -4.96 -20.14 -4.17
C LYS A 67 -3.60 -19.54 -3.83
N ILE A 68 -3.56 -18.24 -3.51
CA ILE A 68 -2.33 -17.47 -3.38
C ILE A 68 -1.90 -17.31 -1.92
N PHE A 69 -2.85 -17.26 -0.98
CA PHE A 69 -2.56 -17.20 0.44
C PHE A 69 -1.62 -18.32 0.93
N PHE A 70 -1.64 -19.48 0.26
CA PHE A 70 -0.80 -20.63 0.60
C PHE A 70 0.58 -20.67 -0.09
N ARG A 71 0.86 -19.77 -1.04
CA ARG A 71 2.03 -19.90 -1.92
C ARG A 71 3.10 -18.82 -1.75
N GLY A 72 2.93 -17.87 -0.84
CA GLY A 72 3.98 -16.89 -0.51
C GLY A 72 4.35 -15.96 -1.67
N TYR A 73 3.37 -15.55 -2.47
CA TYR A 73 3.58 -14.56 -3.53
C TYR A 73 3.73 -13.15 -2.94
N ALA A 74 4.62 -12.34 -3.53
CA ALA A 74 4.79 -10.93 -3.23
C ALA A 74 4.57 -10.08 -4.49
N PHE A 75 3.91 -8.94 -4.34
CA PHE A 75 3.86 -7.92 -5.38
C PHE A 75 5.12 -7.08 -5.28
N VAL A 76 5.90 -7.04 -6.36
CA VAL A 76 7.11 -6.21 -6.44
C VAL A 76 6.74 -4.96 -7.24
N PRO A 77 6.86 -3.75 -6.68
CA PRO A 77 6.66 -2.51 -7.42
C PRO A 77 7.65 -2.42 -8.59
N VAL A 78 7.32 -1.64 -9.62
CA VAL A 78 8.25 -1.38 -10.72
C VAL A 78 9.49 -0.63 -10.20
N ASP A 79 10.65 -0.86 -10.84
CA ASP A 79 11.93 -0.29 -10.40
C ASP A 79 11.88 1.24 -10.26
N GLY A 80 11.17 1.93 -11.16
CA GLY A 80 10.99 3.38 -11.09
C GLY A 80 10.29 3.82 -9.81
N THR A 81 9.25 3.09 -9.37
CA THR A 81 8.55 3.37 -8.11
C THR A 81 9.48 3.15 -6.91
N LEU A 82 10.25 2.06 -6.92
CA LEU A 82 11.22 1.79 -5.86
C LEU A 82 12.29 2.89 -5.78
N GLN A 83 12.79 3.33 -6.93
CA GLN A 83 13.78 4.40 -7.00
C GLN A 83 13.22 5.72 -6.47
N SER A 84 12.00 6.10 -6.88
CA SER A 84 11.32 7.30 -6.36
C SER A 84 11.14 7.24 -4.84
N MET A 85 10.72 6.10 -4.30
CA MET A 85 10.59 5.91 -2.84
C MET A 85 11.94 6.09 -2.14
N ILE A 86 13.00 5.48 -2.67
CA ILE A 86 14.37 5.60 -2.12
C ILE A 86 14.84 7.05 -2.13
N ASP A 87 14.61 7.78 -3.21
CA ASP A 87 15.04 9.17 -3.35
C ASP A 87 14.31 10.08 -2.37
N ILE A 88 13.00 9.88 -2.18
CA ILE A 88 12.21 10.59 -1.17
C ILE A 88 12.74 10.30 0.24
N TYR A 89 13.01 9.03 0.57
CA TYR A 89 13.56 8.67 1.89
C TYR A 89 14.92 9.32 2.13
N ARG A 90 15.81 9.29 1.13
CA ARG A 90 17.13 9.92 1.22
C ARG A 90 17.04 11.44 1.37
N ASN A 91 16.09 12.08 0.69
CA ASN A 91 15.89 13.52 0.80
C ASN A 91 15.32 13.88 2.18
N ASN A 92 14.28 13.18 2.62
CA ASN A 92 13.63 13.43 3.91
C ASN A 92 14.52 13.11 5.12
N GLN A 93 15.51 12.21 4.98
CA GLN A 93 16.54 11.98 5.98
C GLN A 93 17.48 13.18 6.19
N LYS A 94 17.70 14.00 5.16
CA LYS A 94 18.58 15.17 5.23
C LYS A 94 17.86 16.43 5.72
N CYS A 95 16.53 16.43 5.67
CA CYS A 95 15.68 17.55 6.05
C CYS A 95 15.21 17.45 7.50
N ARG A 96 14.93 18.62 8.11
CA ARG A 96 14.14 18.65 9.35
C ARG A 96 12.74 18.15 9.05
N TYR A 97 12.05 17.66 10.08
CA TYR A 97 10.72 17.06 9.94
C TYR A 97 9.72 17.98 9.23
N GLU A 98 9.77 19.28 9.54
CA GLU A 98 8.91 20.33 8.98
C GLU A 98 9.14 20.57 7.47
N ASP A 99 10.33 20.23 6.98
CA ASP A 99 10.77 20.49 5.60
C ASP A 99 10.70 19.23 4.72
N ARG A 100 10.12 18.13 5.22
CA ARG A 100 10.01 16.87 4.48
C ARG A 100 8.96 16.99 3.39
N ALA A 101 9.33 16.54 2.18
CA ALA A 101 8.40 16.44 1.07
C ALA A 101 7.57 15.15 1.21
N PRO A 102 6.23 15.22 1.12
CA PRO A 102 5.40 14.02 1.12
C PRO A 102 5.64 13.19 -0.15
N ILE A 103 5.41 11.88 -0.08
CA ILE A 103 5.33 11.06 -1.29
C ILE A 103 4.12 11.53 -2.11
N GLU A 104 4.36 12.16 -3.25
CA GLU A 104 3.33 12.33 -4.28
C GLU A 104 3.17 11.00 -5.01
N SER A 105 1.99 10.38 -4.88
CA SER A 105 1.58 9.34 -5.81
C SER A 105 0.96 10.04 -7.01
N ASP A 106 1.61 9.99 -8.18
CA ASP A 106 0.95 10.34 -9.44
C ASP A 106 -0.36 9.52 -9.53
N ARG A 107 -1.49 10.22 -9.57
CA ARG A 107 -2.82 9.63 -9.80
C ARG A 107 -3.03 9.38 -11.28
#